data_AF-I9A3K8-F1
#
_entry.id   AF-I9A3K8-F1
#
_cell.length_a   1.000
_cell.length_b   1.000
_cell.length_c   1.000
_cell.angle_alpha   90.00
_cell.angle_beta   90.00
_cell.angle_gamma   90.00
#
_symmetry.space_group_name_H-M   'P 1'
#
loop_
_entity.id
_entity.type
_entity.pdbx_description
1 polymer ?
#
loop_
_entity_poly.entity_id
_entity_poly.type
_entity_poly.pdbx_seq_one_letter_code
_entity_poly.pdbx_strand_id
1 'polypeptide(L)'
;MNAVGTENFFWGEEYYTGLVKFIPRFLWPDKPLSFDYKLKELANYDFEGGGIYTTLCNDLYINFGYYYFIFYILWLLFIHYLYGMVMDDKRFYYSRIIALFIILMGGIASTIGSCEILLLFLLFLILYYSRVKTL
;
A
#
# COMPACT_ATOMS: atom_id res chain seq x y z
N MET A 1 24.11 3.85 -11.89
CA MET A 1 23.18 4.99 -11.79
C MET A 1 21.80 4.40 -11.53
N ASN A 2 21.13 4.78 -10.44
CA ASN A 2 19.75 4.36 -10.22
C ASN A 2 18.92 4.92 -11.39
N ALA A 3 18.10 4.08 -12.03
CA ALA A 3 17.30 4.46 -13.21
C ALA A 3 16.31 5.60 -12.92
N VAL A 4 16.05 5.89 -11.64
CA VAL A 4 15.34 7.09 -11.21
C VAL A 4 16.34 8.25 -11.14
N GLY A 5 16.62 8.82 -12.31
CA GLY A 5 17.31 10.09 -12.42
C GLY A 5 16.54 11.19 -11.67
N THR A 6 17.27 12.18 -11.18
CA THR A 6 16.81 13.30 -10.35
C THR A 6 15.70 14.19 -10.93
N GLU A 7 15.21 13.89 -12.14
CA GLU A 7 14.28 14.72 -12.90
C GLU A 7 12.83 14.21 -12.94
N ASN A 8 12.57 12.94 -12.58
CA ASN A 8 11.22 12.34 -12.64
C ASN A 8 10.87 11.61 -11.34
N PHE A 9 10.45 12.35 -10.32
CA PHE A 9 9.80 11.76 -9.14
C PHE A 9 8.32 11.48 -9.46
N PHE A 10 7.79 10.38 -8.91
CA PHE A 10 6.41 9.96 -9.16
C PHE A 10 5.39 10.59 -8.21
N TRP A 11 5.82 11.42 -7.25
CA TRP A 11 4.96 12.22 -6.37
C TRP A 11 3.85 11.44 -5.65
N GLY A 12 4.11 10.17 -5.32
CA GLY A 12 3.15 9.32 -4.63
C GLY A 12 2.15 8.62 -5.55
N GLU A 13 2.38 8.62 -6.86
CA GLU A 13 1.55 7.91 -7.83
C GLU A 13 1.39 6.42 -7.48
N GLU A 14 2.44 5.79 -6.95
CA GLU A 14 2.37 4.41 -6.46
C GLU A 14 1.22 4.21 -5.46
N TYR A 15 1.11 5.09 -4.47
CA TYR A 15 0.07 5.04 -3.45
C TYR A 15 -1.31 5.34 -4.04
N TYR A 16 -1.39 6.26 -5.00
CA TYR A 16 -2.62 6.57 -5.70
C TYR A 16 -3.13 5.38 -6.52
N THR A 17 -2.25 4.72 -7.28
CA THR A 17 -2.62 3.52 -8.06
C THR A 17 -3.10 2.38 -7.16
N GLY A 18 -2.50 2.24 -5.96
CA GLY A 18 -2.98 1.34 -4.91
C GLY A 18 -4.38 1.69 -4.42
N LEU A 19 -4.67 2.97 -4.16
CA LEU A 19 -5.99 3.40 -3.68
C LEU A 19 -7.11 3.17 -4.70
N VAL A 20 -6.86 3.37 -5.99
CA VAL A 20 -7.90 3.21 -7.02
C VAL A 20 -7.99 1.78 -7.56
N LYS A 21 -7.13 0.87 -7.10
CA LYS A 21 -7.02 -0.50 -7.61
C LYS A 21 -8.35 -1.27 -7.53
N PHE A 22 -9.12 -1.06 -6.47
CA PHE A 22 -10.40 -1.75 -6.26
C PHE A 22 -11.46 -1.42 -7.30
N ILE A 23 -11.34 -0.27 -7.99
CA ILE A 23 -12.28 0.15 -9.02
C ILE A 23 -12.07 -0.74 -10.25
N PRO A 24 -13.07 -1.54 -10.67
CA PRO A 24 -12.95 -2.36 -11.87
C PRO A 24 -12.80 -1.50 -13.13
N ARG A 25 -12.01 -1.96 -14.10
CA ARG A 25 -11.77 -1.22 -15.35
C ARG A 25 -13.00 -0.99 -16.20
N PHE A 26 -14.05 -1.80 -16.07
CA PHE A 26 -15.29 -1.55 -16.81
C PHE A 26 -16.03 -0.30 -16.30
N LEU A 27 -15.84 0.10 -15.04
CA LEU A 27 -16.37 1.35 -14.49
C LEU A 27 -15.46 2.54 -14.79
N TRP A 28 -14.15 2.30 -14.91
CA TRP A 28 -13.17 3.32 -15.26
C TRP A 28 -12.14 2.75 -16.26
N PRO A 29 -12.41 2.86 -17.57
CA PRO A 29 -11.54 2.30 -18.61
C PRO A 29 -10.11 2.85 -18.57
N ASP A 30 -10.00 4.16 -18.35
CA ASP A 30 -8.73 4.91 -18.33
C ASP A 30 -8.02 4.88 -16.96
N LYS A 31 -8.37 3.93 -16.09
CA LYS A 31 -7.74 3.79 -14.76
C LYS A 31 -6.22 3.62 -14.90
N PRO A 32 -5.40 4.30 -14.07
CA PRO A 32 -3.95 4.11 -14.10
C PRO A 32 -3.57 2.63 -13.91
N LEU A 33 -2.51 2.23 -14.63
CA LEU A 33 -1.91 0.90 -14.51
C LEU A 33 -1.21 0.74 -13.15
N SER A 34 -0.94 -0.52 -12.76
CA SER A 34 -0.10 -0.79 -11.58
C SER A 34 1.24 -0.08 -11.72
N PHE A 35 1.76 0.45 -10.60
CA PHE A 35 3.06 1.08 -10.57
C PHE A 35 4.20 0.15 -11.02
N ASP A 36 4.03 -1.17 -10.88
CA ASP A 36 4.97 -2.19 -11.37
C ASP A 36 5.31 -2.05 -12.85
N TYR A 37 4.35 -1.61 -13.69
CA TYR A 37 4.59 -1.41 -15.12
C TYR A 37 5.53 -0.22 -15.37
N LYS A 38 5.45 0.81 -14.53
CA LYS A 38 6.37 1.94 -14.59
C LYS A 38 7.75 1.55 -14.10
N LEU A 39 7.82 0.79 -13.01
CA LEU A 39 9.09 0.25 -12.50
C LEU A 39 9.76 -0.68 -13.53
N LYS A 40 8.96 -1.49 -14.24
CA LYS A 40 9.41 -2.35 -15.34
C LYS A 40 10.07 -1.53 -16.45
N GLU A 41 9.40 -0.48 -16.90
CA GLU A 41 9.91 0.43 -17.94
C GLU A 41 11.21 1.12 -17.51
N LEU A 42 11.28 1.61 -16.28
CA LEU A 42 12.50 2.25 -15.74
C LEU A 42 13.67 1.27 -15.61
N ALA A 43 13.41 0.05 -15.18
CA ALA A 43 14.44 -0.95 -14.96
C ALA A 43 14.83 -1.69 -16.24
N ASN A 44 14.15 -1.42 -17.37
CA ASN A 44 14.33 -2.08 -18.66
C ASN A 44 14.30 -3.62 -18.54
N TYR A 45 13.43 -4.13 -17.66
CA TYR A 45 13.24 -5.57 -17.46
C TYR A 45 12.07 -6.09 -18.27
N ASP A 46 12.20 -7.29 -18.83
CA ASP A 46 11.09 -8.04 -19.39
C ASP A 46 10.67 -9.17 -18.44
N PHE A 47 9.59 -8.95 -17.68
CA PHE A 47 8.89 -10.01 -16.98
C PHE A 47 7.40 -10.00 -17.38
N GLU A 48 6.80 -11.19 -17.43
CA GLU A 48 5.37 -11.43 -17.62
C GLU A 48 4.73 -11.70 -16.26
N GLY A 49 4.20 -10.65 -15.61
CA GLY A 49 3.58 -10.75 -14.29
C GLY A 49 4.60 -10.90 -13.14
N GLY A 50 4.16 -10.54 -11.94
CA GLY A 50 5.02 -10.34 -10.76
C GLY A 50 5.45 -8.87 -10.64
N GLY A 51 5.30 -8.27 -9.46
CA GLY A 51 5.73 -6.89 -9.22
C GLY A 51 7.22 -6.83 -8.85
N ILE A 52 7.83 -5.66 -9.01
CA ILE A 52 9.14 -5.41 -8.42
C ILE A 52 8.91 -5.07 -6.95
N TYR A 53 9.30 -5.98 -6.04
CA TYR A 53 9.24 -5.68 -4.62
C TYR A 53 10.33 -4.67 -4.27
N THR A 54 9.89 -3.45 -3.98
CA THR A 54 10.74 -2.37 -3.51
C THR A 54 10.66 -2.27 -1.99
N THR A 55 11.78 -1.86 -1.37
CA THR A 55 11.81 -1.62 0.07
C THR A 55 11.19 -0.26 0.36
N LEU A 56 10.65 -0.03 1.57
CA LEU A 56 10.09 1.26 1.96
C LEU A 56 11.00 2.46 1.63
N CYS A 57 12.31 2.33 1.85
CA CYS A 57 13.26 3.39 1.49
C CYS A 57 13.29 3.65 -0.01
N ASN A 58 13.25 2.59 -0.82
CA ASN A 58 13.22 2.70 -2.28
C ASN A 58 11.88 3.27 -2.77
N ASP A 59 10.75 2.83 -2.22
CA ASP A 59 9.41 3.37 -2.54
C ASP A 59 9.39 4.88 -2.32
N LEU A 60 9.81 5.31 -1.13
CA LEU A 60 9.85 6.71 -0.78
C LEU A 60 10.85 7.50 -1.63
N TYR A 61 12.00 6.91 -1.97
CA TYR A 61 12.99 7.54 -2.85
C TYR A 61 12.47 7.72 -4.28
N ILE A 62 11.79 6.72 -4.83
CA ILE A 62 11.23 6.78 -6.18
C ILE A 62 10.09 7.82 -6.24
N ASN A 63 9.27 7.91 -5.18
CA ASN A 63 8.15 8.85 -5.12
C ASN A 63 8.55 10.29 -4.77
N PHE A 64 9.55 10.49 -3.90
CA PHE A 64 9.87 11.81 -3.32
C PHE A 64 11.32 12.25 -3.49
N GLY A 65 12.14 11.44 -4.16
CA GLY A 65 13.54 11.77 -4.42
C GLY A 65 14.36 11.89 -3.15
N TYR A 66 15.25 12.88 -3.12
CA TYR A 66 16.07 13.16 -1.94
C TYR A 66 15.26 13.59 -0.71
N TYR A 67 14.00 14.02 -0.85
CA TYR A 67 13.15 14.35 0.29
C TYR A 67 12.55 13.12 0.98
N TYR A 68 12.84 11.91 0.49
CA TYR A 68 12.32 10.65 1.07
C TYR A 68 12.62 10.50 2.56
N PHE A 69 13.74 11.03 3.05
CA PHE A 69 14.12 10.91 4.47
C PHE A 69 13.09 11.58 5.40
N ILE A 70 12.43 12.65 4.95
CA ILE A 70 11.38 13.33 5.73
C ILE A 70 10.22 12.36 5.97
N PHE A 71 9.73 11.75 4.89
CA PHE A 71 8.65 10.77 4.94
C PHE A 71 9.06 9.49 5.68
N TYR A 72 10.32 9.08 5.55
CA TYR A 72 10.85 7.94 6.27
C TYR A 72 10.91 8.18 7.78
N ILE A 73 11.37 9.36 8.22
CA ILE A 73 11.36 9.75 9.64
C ILE A 73 9.92 9.79 10.17
N LEU A 74 8.99 10.39 9.42
CA LEU A 74 7.58 10.41 9.80
C LEU A 74 7.00 9.00 9.93
N TRP A 75 7.34 8.10 9.00
CA TRP A 75 6.94 6.70 9.07
C TRP A 75 7.51 6.00 10.30
N LEU A 76 8.78 6.21 10.63
CA LEU A 76 9.39 5.63 11.83
C LEU A 76 8.74 6.15 13.12
N LEU A 77 8.43 7.45 13.21
CA LEU A 77 7.70 8.01 14.34
C LEU A 77 6.31 7.40 14.46
N PHE A 78 5.63 7.20 13.34
CA PHE A 78 4.33 6.53 13.29
C PHE A 78 4.41 5.07 13.75
N ILE A 79 5.37 4.29 13.25
CA ILE A 79 5.59 2.90 13.68
C ILE A 79 5.95 2.84 15.18
N HIS A 80 6.79 3.75 15.67
CA HIS A 80 7.12 3.84 17.09
C HIS A 80 5.86 4.09 17.95
N TYR A 81 5.00 5.01 17.52
CA TYR A 81 3.71 5.24 18.15
C TYR A 81 2.83 3.98 18.17
N LEU A 82 2.76 3.24 17.06
CA LEU A 82 2.00 1.99 16.99
C LEU A 82 2.57 0.92 17.93
N TYR A 83 3.89 0.78 18.04
CA TYR A 83 4.50 -0.11 19.04
C TYR A 83 4.09 0.27 20.47
N GLY A 84 4.08 1.58 20.78
CA GLY A 84 3.55 2.07 22.06
C GLY A 84 2.11 1.64 22.31
N MET A 85 1.25 1.70 21.28
CA MET A 85 -0.13 1.22 21.37
C MET A 85 -0.23 -0.29 21.63
N VAL A 86 0.62 -1.09 20.98
CA VAL A 86 0.61 -2.56 21.12
C VAL A 86 1.03 -2.99 22.53
N MET A 87 1.98 -2.27 23.14
CA MET A 87 2.51 -2.56 24.47
C MET A 87 1.62 -2.04 25.60
N ASP A 88 0.78 -1.05 25.34
CA ASP A 88 -0.17 -0.48 26.31
C ASP A 88 -1.34 -1.45 26.57
N ASP A 89 -1.32 -2.11 27.73
CA ASP A 89 -2.29 -3.11 28.16
C ASP A 89 -3.66 -2.52 28.48
N LYS A 90 -3.74 -1.21 28.75
CA LYS A 90 -4.98 -0.50 29.05
C LYS A 90 -5.80 -0.19 27.80
N ARG A 91 -5.23 -0.33 26.61
CA ARG A 91 -5.92 -0.05 25.35
C ARG A 91 -6.82 -1.20 24.91
N PHE A 92 -7.87 -0.83 24.19
CA PHE A 92 -8.77 -1.79 23.55
C PHE A 92 -8.01 -2.78 22.66
N TYR A 93 -8.34 -4.07 22.81
CA TYR A 93 -7.72 -5.17 22.08
C TYR A 93 -7.74 -4.97 20.55
N TYR A 94 -8.85 -4.48 19.99
CA TYR A 94 -8.97 -4.23 18.55
C TYR A 94 -7.96 -3.18 18.05
N SER A 95 -7.72 -2.11 18.81
CA SER A 95 -6.72 -1.10 18.45
C SER A 95 -5.31 -1.68 18.38
N ARG A 96 -5.01 -2.65 19.27
CA ARG A 96 -3.72 -3.35 19.30
C ARG A 96 -3.56 -4.29 18.10
N ILE A 97 -4.63 -5.01 17.71
CA ILE A 97 -4.63 -5.82 16.49
C ILE A 97 -4.40 -4.95 15.26
N ILE A 98 -5.11 -3.83 15.13
CA ILE A 98 -4.97 -2.93 13.99
C ILE A 98 -3.52 -2.39 13.92
N ALA A 99 -2.96 -1.99 15.06
CA ALA A 99 -1.57 -1.55 15.13
C ALA A 99 -0.58 -2.66 14.71
N LEU A 100 -0.76 -3.89 15.21
CA LEU A 100 0.03 -5.05 14.79
C LEU A 100 -0.10 -5.35 13.29
N PHE A 101 -1.31 -5.27 12.75
CA PHE A 101 -1.56 -5.45 11.33
C PHE A 101 -0.75 -4.45 10.50
N ILE A 102 -0.81 -3.15 10.83
CA ILE A 102 -0.08 -2.11 10.11
C ILE A 102 1.45 -2.33 10.21
N ILE A 103 1.96 -2.71 11.38
CA ILE A 103 3.39 -3.00 11.58
C ILE A 103 3.84 -4.17 10.68
N LEU A 104 3.04 -5.24 10.60
CA LEU A 104 3.37 -6.44 9.82
C LEU A 104 3.38 -6.20 8.31
N MET A 105 2.61 -5.22 7.81
CA MET A 105 2.59 -4.91 6.37
C MET A 105 3.87 -4.23 5.87
N GLY A 106 4.68 -3.66 6.78
CA GLY A 106 6.05 -3.22 6.49
C GLY A 106 6.21 -1.96 5.61
N GLY A 107 5.15 -1.48 4.96
CA GLY A 107 5.19 -0.29 4.09
C GLY A 107 3.82 0.26 3.74
N ILE A 108 3.79 1.50 3.22
CA ILE A 108 2.55 2.24 2.92
C ILE A 108 1.76 1.52 1.81
N ALA A 109 2.40 1.20 0.69
CA ALA A 109 1.74 0.54 -0.45
C ALA A 109 1.16 -0.83 -0.06
N SER A 110 1.93 -1.65 0.66
CA SER A 110 1.48 -2.96 1.19
C SER A 110 0.31 -2.83 2.16
N THR A 111 0.31 -1.79 3.00
CA THR A 111 -0.80 -1.52 3.92
C THR A 111 -2.07 -1.16 3.16
N ILE A 112 -1.99 -0.29 2.15
CA ILE A 112 -3.13 0.07 1.30
C ILE A 112 -3.72 -1.18 0.61
N GLY A 113 -2.87 -1.98 -0.04
CA GLY A 113 -3.31 -3.18 -0.73
C GLY A 113 -3.94 -4.22 0.20
N SER A 114 -3.43 -4.36 1.42
CA SER A 114 -3.97 -5.33 2.39
C SER A 114 -5.30 -4.85 2.99
N CYS A 115 -5.45 -3.55 3.23
CA CYS A 115 -6.74 -2.95 3.60
C CYS A 115 -7.79 -3.17 2.51
N GLU A 116 -7.41 -3.02 1.24
CA GLU A 116 -8.31 -3.27 0.11
C GLU A 116 -8.82 -4.71 0.08
N ILE A 117 -7.92 -5.69 0.19
CA ILE A 117 -8.28 -7.11 0.21
C ILE A 117 -9.22 -7.41 1.38
N LEU A 118 -8.92 -6.86 2.56
CA LEU A 118 -9.77 -7.03 3.74
C LEU A 118 -11.17 -6.44 3.53
N LEU A 119 -11.27 -5.25 2.94
CA LEU A 119 -12.56 -4.62 2.63
C LEU A 119 -13.38 -5.42 1.64
N LEU A 120 -12.76 -5.91 0.55
CA LEU A 120 -13.43 -6.74 -0.43
C LEU A 120 -13.90 -8.08 0.17
N PHE A 121 -13.08 -8.68 1.04
CA PHE A 121 -13.44 -9.88 1.76
C PHE A 121 -14.63 -9.66 2.70
N LEU A 122 -14.62 -8.57 3.47
CA LEU A 122 -15.74 -8.21 4.35
C LEU A 122 -17.02 -7.93 3.56
N LEU A 123 -16.92 -7.22 2.43
CA LEU A 123 -18.05 -6.98 1.54
C LEU A 123 -18.64 -8.30 1.03
N PHE A 124 -17.79 -9.23 0.58
CA PHE A 124 -18.22 -10.55 0.14
C PHE A 124 -18.96 -11.31 1.26
N LEU A 125 -18.42 -11.31 2.49
CA LEU A 125 -19.08 -11.96 3.62
C LEU A 125 -20.45 -11.35 3.94
N ILE A 126 -20.59 -10.02 3.89
CA ILE A 126 -21.87 -9.33 4.10
C ILE A 126 -22.88 -9.71 3.02
N LEU A 127 -22.47 -9.73 1.75
CA LEU A 127 -23.33 -10.11 0.63
C LEU A 127 -23.73 -11.60 0.70
N TYR A 128 -22.80 -12.46 1.06
CA TYR A 128 -23.08 -13.89 1.26
C TYR A 128 -24.07 -14.11 2.42
N TYR A 129 -23.83 -13.48 3.57
CA TYR A 129 -24.71 -13.61 4.73
C TYR A 129 -26.11 -13.04 4.47
N SER A 130 -26.23 -11.92 3.76
CA SER A 130 -27.53 -11.34 3.41
C SER A 130 -28.33 -12.22 2.43
N ARG A 131 -27.65 -12.92 1.51
CA ARG A 131 -28.26 -13.95 0.65
C ARG A 131 -28.77 -15.15 1.44
N VAL A 132 -28.02 -15.64 2.43
CA VAL A 132 -28.44 -16.78 3.27
C VAL A 132 -29.67 -16.44 4.13
N LYS A 133 -29.83 -15.18 4.57
CA LYS A 133 -31.01 -14.75 5.34
C LYS A 133 -32.29 -14.58 4.51
N THR A 134 -32.17 -14.47 3.19
CA THR A 134 -33.30 -14.22 2.29
C THR A 134 -33.81 -15.48 1.60
N LEU A 135 -33.16 -16.63 1.86
CA LEU A 135 -33.57 -17.98 1.49
C LEU A 135 -34.18 -18.70 2.69
#